data_AF-A0A1G3YRL1-F1
#
_entry.id   AF-A0A1G3YRL1-F1
#
_cell.length_a   1.000
_cell.length_b   1.000
_cell.length_c   1.000
_cell.angle_alpha   90.00
_cell.angle_beta   90.00
_cell.angle_gamma   90.00
#
_symmetry.space_group_name_H-M   'P 1'
#
loop_
_entity.id
_entity.type
_entity.pdbx_description
1 polymer ?
#
loop_
_entity_poly.entity_id
_entity_poly.type
_entity_poly.pdbx_seq_one_letter_code
_entity_poly.pdbx_strand_id
1 'polypeptide(L)'
;MSVAGVALEGEAEVPTVLLRDPDGTAMLAVPVGAFEASAIIIQVEGLQPPRPLTHDVLAELFVRHGFFLDRFELYGKGEEGLLGRLRYRKGLRRFTMEVRPSDGIALALRLDAPISARRDLLVEGVGPSHADLRSFIDPASVLVLGHRDYSLRV
;
A
#
# COMPACT_ATOMS: atom_id res chain seq x y z
N MET A 1 6.62 -6.70 -2.34
CA MET A 1 5.15 -6.73 -2.34
C MET A 1 4.61 -5.63 -3.25
N SER A 2 3.47 -5.86 -3.87
CA SER A 2 2.73 -4.88 -4.68
C SER A 2 1.33 -4.65 -4.10
N VAL A 3 0.70 -3.52 -4.40
CA VAL A 3 -0.71 -3.28 -4.05
C VAL A 3 -1.59 -4.05 -5.04
N ALA A 4 -2.35 -5.02 -4.55
CA ALA A 4 -3.29 -5.79 -5.35
C ALA A 4 -4.66 -5.10 -5.49
N GLY A 5 -5.04 -4.29 -4.50
CA GLY A 5 -6.28 -3.52 -4.52
C GLY A 5 -6.60 -2.88 -3.18
N VAL A 6 -7.73 -2.20 -3.13
CA VAL A 6 -8.32 -1.64 -1.90
C VAL A 6 -9.73 -2.18 -1.75
N ALA A 7 -10.00 -2.80 -0.60
CA ALA A 7 -11.30 -3.35 -0.23
C ALA A 7 -12.01 -2.42 0.76
N LEU A 8 -13.34 -2.37 0.72
CA LEU A 8 -14.18 -1.74 1.75
C LEU A 8 -14.87 -2.84 2.55
N GLU A 9 -14.45 -3.07 3.79
CA GLU A 9 -14.93 -4.20 4.61
C GLU A 9 -15.88 -3.77 5.75
N GLY A 10 -16.94 -4.55 5.95
CA GLY A 10 -17.86 -4.46 7.09
C GLY A 10 -18.88 -3.31 7.02
N GLU A 11 -19.76 -3.22 8.03
CA GLU A 11 -20.80 -2.18 8.13
C GLU A 11 -20.25 -0.75 8.22
N ALA A 12 -19.02 -0.61 8.72
CA ALA A 12 -18.32 0.67 8.84
C ALA A 12 -17.51 1.03 7.59
N GLU A 13 -17.51 0.18 6.55
CA GLU A 13 -16.79 0.37 5.28
C GLU A 13 -15.33 0.81 5.48
N VAL A 14 -14.60 0.17 6.40
CA VAL A 14 -13.22 0.54 6.68
C VAL A 14 -12.35 0.15 5.48
N PRO A 15 -11.66 1.11 4.83
CA PRO A 15 -10.82 0.79 3.69
C PRO A 15 -9.59 -0.03 4.09
N THR A 16 -9.31 -1.08 3.34
CA THR A 16 -8.20 -1.99 3.58
C THR A 16 -7.38 -2.15 2.30
N VAL A 17 -6.09 -1.81 2.39
CA VAL A 17 -5.14 -2.03 1.28
C VAL A 17 -4.64 -3.46 1.33
N LEU A 18 -4.76 -4.16 0.20
CA LEU A 18 -4.28 -5.53 0.06
C LEU A 18 -2.90 -5.52 -0.59
N LEU A 19 -1.89 -5.96 0.16
CA LEU A 19 -0.54 -6.15 -0.34
C LEU A 19 -0.32 -7.61 -0.70
N ARG A 20 0.27 -7.85 -1.87
CA ARG A 20 0.58 -9.19 -2.38
C ARG A 20 2.07 -9.38 -2.51
N ASP A 21 2.57 -10.54 -2.09
CA ASP A 21 3.96 -10.91 -2.31
C ASP A 21 4.22 -11.18 -3.82
N PRO A 22 5.40 -10.88 -4.38
CA PRO A 22 5.75 -11.15 -5.77
C PRO A 22 5.36 -12.52 -6.33
N ASP A 23 5.52 -13.59 -5.55
CA ASP A 23 5.17 -14.95 -5.99
C ASP A 23 3.66 -15.21 -5.96
N GLY A 24 2.88 -14.27 -5.43
CA GLY A 24 1.44 -14.35 -5.32
C GLY A 24 0.99 -15.50 -4.41
N THR A 25 1.78 -15.90 -3.43
CA THR A 25 1.49 -17.00 -2.48
C THR A 25 1.21 -16.52 -1.06
N ALA A 26 1.20 -15.20 -0.86
CA ALA A 26 0.97 -14.59 0.43
C ALA A 26 0.39 -13.19 0.25
N MET A 27 -0.44 -12.79 1.21
CA MET A 27 -1.02 -11.45 1.27
C MET A 27 -0.89 -10.84 2.66
N LEU A 28 -1.02 -9.52 2.71
CA LEU A 28 -1.12 -8.72 3.92
C LEU A 28 -2.20 -7.66 3.75
N ALA A 29 -3.21 -7.70 4.61
CA ALA A 29 -4.24 -6.69 4.71
C ALA A 29 -3.78 -5.56 5.63
N VAL A 30 -3.89 -4.32 5.14
CA VAL A 30 -3.50 -3.10 5.86
C VAL A 30 -4.71 -2.18 5.96
N PRO A 31 -5.41 -2.16 7.10
CA PRO A 31 -6.48 -1.20 7.34
C PRO A 31 -5.94 0.24 7.29
N VAL A 32 -6.66 1.13 6.60
CA VAL A 32 -6.32 2.54 6.43
C VAL A 32 -7.57 3.41 6.51
N GLY A 33 -7.40 4.73 6.65
CA GLY A 33 -8.51 5.67 6.54
C GLY A 33 -8.89 5.95 5.07
N ALA A 34 -10.07 6.54 4.88
CA ALA A 34 -10.61 6.86 3.55
C ALA A 34 -9.73 7.84 2.76
N PHE A 35 -9.12 8.81 3.43
CA PHE A 35 -8.22 9.77 2.78
C PHE A 35 -6.93 9.10 2.33
N GLU A 36 -6.36 8.23 3.17
CA GLU A 36 -5.18 7.45 2.84
C GLU A 36 -5.43 6.47 1.70
N ALA A 37 -6.54 5.73 1.73
CA ALA A 37 -6.95 4.84 0.66
C ALA A 37 -7.06 5.59 -0.67
N SER A 38 -7.73 6.75 -0.68
CA SER A 38 -7.89 7.56 -1.88
C SER A 38 -6.53 7.98 -2.48
N ALA A 39 -5.59 8.42 -1.65
CA ALA A 39 -4.25 8.84 -2.09
C ALA A 39 -3.41 7.68 -2.65
N ILE A 40 -3.64 6.45 -2.17
CA ILE A 40 -3.02 5.22 -2.68
C ILE A 40 -3.67 4.82 -4.00
N ILE A 41 -5.00 4.78 -4.08
CA ILE A 41 -5.75 4.40 -5.30
C ILE A 41 -5.36 5.31 -6.46
N ILE A 42 -5.34 6.63 -6.26
CA ILE A 42 -4.94 7.60 -7.31
C ILE A 42 -3.57 7.25 -7.89
N GLN A 43 -2.61 6.89 -7.03
CA GLN A 43 -1.26 6.54 -7.46
C GLN A 43 -1.21 5.19 -8.17
N VAL A 44 -1.90 4.17 -7.64
CA VAL A 44 -1.95 2.83 -8.23
C VAL A 44 -2.61 2.85 -9.62
N GLU A 45 -3.67 3.64 -9.78
CA GLU A 45 -4.35 3.84 -11.06
C GLU A 45 -3.58 4.74 -12.04
N GLY A 46 -2.46 5.32 -11.61
CA GLY A 46 -1.69 6.28 -12.40
C GLY A 46 -2.45 7.56 -12.74
N LEU A 47 -3.47 7.90 -11.96
CA LEU A 47 -4.27 9.11 -12.15
C LEU A 47 -3.45 10.34 -11.80
N GLN A 48 -3.53 11.36 -12.66
CA GLN A 48 -2.85 12.64 -12.46
C GLN A 48 -3.85 13.68 -11.94
N PRO A 49 -3.85 13.99 -10.64
CA PRO A 49 -4.74 15.01 -10.09
C PRO A 49 -4.36 16.40 -10.64
N PRO A 50 -5.31 17.36 -10.71
CA PRO A 50 -5.05 18.71 -11.23
C PRO A 50 -4.06 19.52 -10.38
N ARG A 51 -3.85 19.10 -9.13
CA ARG A 51 -2.88 19.67 -8.20
C ARG A 51 -2.17 18.51 -7.47
N PRO A 52 -0.87 18.65 -7.14
CA PRO A 52 -0.16 17.64 -6.37
C PRO A 52 -0.83 17.39 -5.02
N LEU A 53 -0.99 16.12 -4.65
CA LEU A 53 -1.40 15.70 -3.32
C LEU A 53 -0.24 15.80 -2.33
N THR A 54 -0.53 15.68 -1.03
CA THR A 54 0.48 15.74 0.03
C THR A 54 1.65 14.79 -0.21
N HIS A 55 1.36 13.52 -0.57
CA HIS A 55 2.39 12.53 -0.83
C HIS A 55 3.19 12.82 -2.10
N ASP A 56 2.61 13.51 -3.11
CA ASP A 56 3.34 13.96 -4.30
C ASP A 56 4.36 15.05 -3.93
N VAL A 57 3.95 16.02 -3.11
CA VAL A 57 4.82 17.08 -2.61
C VAL A 57 5.96 16.49 -1.77
N LEU A 58 5.68 15.50 -0.92
CA LEU A 58 6.69 14.82 -0.12
C LEU A 58 7.68 14.02 -0.98
N ALA A 59 7.20 13.28 -1.98
CA ALA A 59 8.05 12.56 -2.92
C ALA A 59 8.98 13.51 -3.70
N GLU A 60 8.44 14.64 -4.16
CA GLU A 60 9.21 15.66 -4.86
C GLU A 60 10.28 16.28 -3.96
N LEU A 61 9.95 16.60 -2.70
CA LEU A 61 10.93 17.09 -1.73
C LEU A 61 12.03 16.04 -1.47
N PHE A 62 11.67 14.77 -1.39
CA PHE A 62 12.58 13.66 -1.18
C PHE A 62 13.64 13.60 -2.28
N VAL A 63 13.19 13.62 -3.54
CA VAL A 63 14.06 13.59 -4.73
C VAL A 63 14.90 14.86 -4.83
N ARG A 64 14.28 16.05 -4.70
CA ARG A 64 14.99 17.35 -4.81
C ARG A 64 16.13 17.51 -3.81
N HIS A 65 16.00 16.93 -2.62
CA HIS A 65 17.03 17.03 -1.58
C HIS A 65 18.04 15.88 -1.61
N GLY A 66 17.99 15.04 -2.64
CA GLY A 66 18.95 13.96 -2.89
C GLY A 66 18.79 12.77 -1.96
N PHE A 67 17.58 12.55 -1.42
CA PHE A 67 17.28 11.33 -0.70
C PHE A 67 16.84 10.23 -1.67
N PHE A 68 17.19 8.99 -1.35
CA PHE A 68 16.79 7.80 -2.09
C PHE A 68 16.13 6.81 -1.14
N LEU A 69 14.89 6.39 -1.44
CA LEU A 69 14.13 5.48 -0.61
C LEU A 69 14.51 4.06 -1.01
N ASP A 70 15.26 3.37 -0.15
CA ASP A 70 15.73 2.01 -0.44
C ASP A 70 14.57 1.00 -0.36
N ARG A 71 13.66 1.19 0.61
CA ARG A 71 12.41 0.42 0.75
C ARG A 71 11.51 0.99 1.85
N PHE A 72 10.23 0.65 1.77
CA PHE A 72 9.31 0.66 2.89
C PHE A 72 9.20 -0.76 3.50
N GLU A 73 9.20 -0.86 4.83
CA GLU A 73 9.23 -2.12 5.56
C GLU A 73 8.13 -2.17 6.62
N LEU A 74 7.22 -3.15 6.50
CA LEU A 74 6.26 -3.55 7.54
C LEU A 74 6.91 -4.59 8.45
N TYR A 75 7.25 -4.20 9.67
CA TYR A 75 8.17 -4.96 10.52
C TYR A 75 7.56 -5.48 11.83
N GLY A 76 6.29 -5.20 12.10
CA GLY A 76 5.62 -5.74 13.26
C GLY A 76 4.17 -5.32 13.38
N LYS A 77 3.58 -5.70 14.51
CA LYS A 77 2.25 -5.31 14.97
C LYS A 77 2.36 -4.82 16.41
N GLY A 78 1.86 -3.62 16.67
CA GLY A 78 1.72 -3.04 18.01
C GLY A 78 0.25 -2.97 18.44
N GLU A 79 -0.01 -2.24 19.53
CA GLU A 79 -1.37 -2.06 20.07
C GLU A 79 -2.30 -1.34 19.07
N GLU A 80 -1.76 -0.35 18.36
CA GLU A 80 -2.51 0.48 17.40
C GLU A 80 -2.53 -0.10 15.97
N GLY A 81 -1.97 -1.29 15.76
CA GLY A 81 -1.97 -1.98 14.46
C GLY A 81 -0.57 -2.24 13.89
N LEU A 82 -0.48 -2.32 12.56
CA LEU A 82 0.77 -2.64 11.86
C LEU A 82 1.79 -1.51 12.00
N LEU A 83 3.05 -1.90 12.14
CA LEU A 83 4.18 -0.98 12.28
C LEU A 83 5.00 -0.95 10.99
N GLY A 84 5.33 0.25 10.52
CA GLY A 84 6.03 0.48 9.26
C GLY A 84 7.20 1.45 9.41
N ARG A 85 8.23 1.28 8.60
CA ARG A 85 9.37 2.22 8.54
C ARG A 85 9.91 2.42 7.14
N LEU A 86 10.39 3.62 6.88
CA LEU A 86 11.17 3.93 5.68
C LEU A 86 12.65 3.64 5.95
N ARG A 87 13.29 2.93 5.02
CA ARG A 87 14.75 2.81 4.95
C ARG A 87 15.22 3.64 3.77
N TYR A 88 16.01 4.67 4.04
CA TYR A 88 16.43 5.60 3.00
C TYR A 88 17.85 6.12 3.22
N ARG A 89 18.42 6.71 2.18
CA ARG A 89 19.82 7.16 2.19
C ARG A 89 20.01 8.52 1.52
N LYS A 90 21.11 9.17 1.88
CA LYS A 90 21.65 10.36 1.22
C LYS A 90 23.16 10.22 1.14
N GLY A 91 23.68 9.99 -0.07
CA GLY A 91 25.07 9.57 -0.27
C GLY A 91 25.35 8.25 0.47
N LEU A 92 26.36 8.26 1.35
CA LEU A 92 26.73 7.10 2.18
C LEU A 92 25.94 6.99 3.49
N ARG A 93 25.18 8.02 3.86
CA ARG A 93 24.43 8.04 5.13
C ARG A 93 23.12 7.29 4.94
N ARG A 94 22.83 6.38 5.88
CA ARG A 94 21.58 5.61 5.95
C ARG A 94 20.72 6.14 7.09
N PHE A 95 19.42 6.17 6.87
CA PHE A 95 18.43 6.68 7.79
C PHE A 95 17.29 5.66 7.93
N THR A 96 16.57 5.78 9.03
CA THR A 96 15.37 5.01 9.29
C THR A 96 14.37 5.91 9.99
N MET A 97 13.12 5.87 9.53
CA MET A 97 12.04 6.68 10.08
C MET A 97 10.80 5.82 10.20
N GLU A 98 10.25 5.77 11.41
CA GLU A 98 8.97 5.12 11.67
C GLU A 98 7.85 5.94 11.03
N VAL A 99 6.92 5.26 10.36
CA VAL A 99 5.80 5.87 9.65
C VAL A 99 4.57 4.96 9.75
N ARG A 100 3.37 5.54 9.66
CA ARG A 100 2.16 4.74 9.54
C ARG A 100 2.22 3.91 8.24
N PRO A 101 1.67 2.68 8.23
CA PRO A 101 1.62 1.84 7.04
C PRO A 101 1.09 2.53 5.78
N SER A 102 -0.01 3.27 5.91
CA SER A 102 -0.61 4.03 4.81
C SER A 102 0.35 5.02 4.16
N ASP A 103 1.03 5.84 4.98
CA ASP A 103 1.97 6.86 4.53
C ASP A 103 3.19 6.23 3.85
N GLY A 104 3.69 5.12 4.42
CA GLY A 104 4.80 4.36 3.86
C GLY A 104 4.49 3.76 2.49
N ILE A 105 3.30 3.15 2.35
CA ILE A 105 2.81 2.61 1.06
C ILE A 105 2.68 3.74 0.04
N ALA A 106 1.98 4.83 0.39
CA ALA A 106 1.72 5.94 -0.52
C ALA A 106 3.01 6.61 -1.04
N LEU A 107 4.03 6.74 -0.18
CA LEU A 107 5.32 7.31 -0.56
C LEU A 107 6.17 6.32 -1.37
N ALA A 108 6.19 5.04 -1.00
CA ALA A 108 6.92 4.01 -1.73
C ALA A 108 6.43 3.89 -3.19
N LEU A 109 5.12 3.92 -3.41
CA LEU A 109 4.53 3.89 -4.76
C LEU A 109 4.92 5.10 -5.62
N ARG A 110 5.11 6.28 -5.01
CA ARG A 110 5.47 7.52 -5.72
C ARG A 110 6.96 7.60 -6.04
N LEU A 111 7.78 6.99 -5.19
CA LEU A 111 9.23 6.93 -5.36
C LEU A 111 9.70 5.66 -6.06
N ASP A 112 8.77 4.83 -6.54
CA ASP A 112 9.04 3.51 -7.14
C ASP A 112 9.96 2.64 -6.24
N ALA A 113 9.72 2.69 -4.94
CA ALA A 113 10.52 2.01 -3.95
C ALA A 113 9.89 0.66 -3.55
N PRO A 114 10.69 -0.39 -3.31
CA PRO A 114 10.17 -1.68 -2.88
C PRO A 114 9.39 -1.60 -1.56
N ILE A 115 8.25 -2.28 -1.51
CA ILE A 115 7.50 -2.55 -0.27
C ILE A 115 7.84 -3.97 0.20
N SER A 116 8.21 -4.11 1.46
CA SER A 116 8.54 -5.38 2.10
C SER A 116 7.77 -5.56 3.41
N ALA A 117 7.45 -6.80 3.77
CA ALA A 117 6.87 -7.14 5.05
C ALA A 117 7.62 -8.32 5.66
N ARG A 118 7.68 -8.39 7.00
CA ARG A 118 8.16 -9.60 7.65
C ARG A 118 7.19 -10.76 7.42
N ARG A 119 7.76 -11.95 7.29
CA ARG A 119 7.03 -13.19 7.00
C ARG A 119 5.95 -13.51 8.04
N ASP A 120 6.19 -13.22 9.32
CA ASP A 120 5.23 -13.47 10.40
C ASP A 120 3.99 -12.56 10.37
N LEU A 121 3.99 -11.52 9.54
CA LEU A 121 2.81 -10.70 9.28
C LEU A 121 1.97 -11.22 8.11
N LEU A 122 2.56 -12.08 7.26
CA LEU A 122 1.91 -12.56 6.06
C LEU A 122 0.90 -13.66 6.38
N VAL A 123 -0.21 -13.66 5.65
CA VAL A 123 -1.15 -14.79 5.62
C VAL A 123 -0.80 -15.65 4.41
N GLU A 124 -0.40 -16.89 4.67
CA GLU A 124 -0.06 -17.87 3.64
C GLU A 124 -1.33 -18.46 2.99
N GLY A 125 -1.30 -18.63 1.67
CA GLY A 125 -2.37 -19.20 0.87
C GLY A 125 -2.14 -18.90 -0.61
N VAL A 126 -2.66 -19.69 -1.55
CA VAL A 126 -2.60 -19.32 -2.98
C VAL A 126 -3.16 -17.92 -3.10
N GLY A 127 -2.28 -16.95 -3.36
CA GLY A 127 -2.69 -15.57 -3.43
C GLY A 127 -3.68 -15.49 -4.57
N PRO A 128 -4.84 -14.91 -4.31
CA PRO A 128 -5.97 -15.02 -5.19
C PRO A 128 -5.68 -14.42 -6.58
N SER A 129 -6.12 -15.06 -7.68
CA SER A 129 -6.28 -14.31 -8.94
C SER A 129 -7.18 -13.08 -8.71
N HIS A 130 -7.28 -12.13 -9.65
CA HIS A 130 -8.23 -11.00 -9.49
C HIS A 130 -9.66 -11.47 -9.14
N ALA A 131 -10.07 -12.66 -9.60
CA ALA A 131 -11.36 -13.27 -9.29
C ALA A 131 -11.45 -13.83 -7.85
N ASP A 132 -10.34 -14.34 -7.32
CA ASP A 132 -10.28 -14.99 -6.01
C ASP A 132 -10.12 -13.99 -4.86
N LEU A 133 -9.83 -12.69 -5.13
CA LEU A 133 -9.67 -11.69 -4.06
C LEU A 133 -10.96 -11.58 -3.22
N ARG A 134 -12.10 -11.91 -3.82
CA ARG A 134 -13.41 -12.03 -3.18
C ARG A 134 -13.49 -13.10 -2.09
N SER A 135 -12.63 -14.11 -2.06
CA SER A 135 -12.63 -15.14 -1.00
C SER A 135 -11.91 -14.68 0.27
N PHE A 136 -11.09 -13.62 0.17
CA PHE A 136 -10.34 -13.05 1.29
C PHE A 136 -11.03 -11.83 1.90
N ILE A 137 -12.11 -11.37 1.28
CA ILE A 137 -12.85 -10.18 1.66
C ILE A 137 -14.31 -10.63 1.91
N ASP A 138 -15.03 -10.01 2.83
CA ASP A 138 -16.45 -10.29 3.03
C ASP A 138 -17.21 -10.15 1.67
N PRO A 139 -18.08 -11.10 1.29
CA PRO A 139 -18.85 -11.05 0.05
C PRO A 139 -19.62 -9.74 -0.20
N ALA A 140 -19.96 -8.98 0.85
CA ALA A 140 -20.62 -7.67 0.76
C ALA A 140 -19.65 -6.51 0.42
N SER A 141 -18.34 -6.76 0.41
CA SER A 141 -17.31 -5.73 0.29
C SER A 141 -17.03 -5.34 -1.16
N VAL A 142 -16.68 -4.07 -1.36
CA VAL A 142 -16.32 -3.54 -2.67
C VAL A 142 -14.80 -3.55 -2.83
N LEU A 143 -14.31 -4.11 -3.94
CA LEU A 143 -12.88 -4.17 -4.27
C LEU A 143 -12.57 -3.25 -5.45
N VAL A 144 -11.64 -2.32 -5.24
CA VAL A 144 -11.04 -1.47 -6.29
C VAL A 144 -9.69 -2.07 -6.66
N LEU A 145 -9.55 -2.57 -7.90
CA LEU A 145 -8.36 -3.27 -8.39
C LEU A 145 -7.46 -2.34 -9.22
N GLY A 146 -6.15 -2.42 -8.94
CA GLY A 146 -5.11 -1.75 -9.71
C GLY A 146 -4.78 -2.48 -11.00
N HIS A 147 -4.90 -1.76 -12.13
CA HIS A 147 -4.63 -2.16 -13.52
C HIS A 147 -5.71 -3.00 -14.23
N ARG A 148 -6.68 -2.25 -14.79
CA ARG A 148 -7.53 -2.57 -15.96
C ARG A 148 -8.20 -3.95 -15.95
N ASP A 149 -9.39 -4.02 -15.36
CA ASP A 149 -10.61 -4.19 -16.14
C ASP A 149 -11.82 -3.74 -15.31
N TYR A 150 -12.34 -2.57 -15.66
CA TYR A 150 -13.61 -2.08 -15.16
C TYR A 150 -14.74 -2.84 -15.85
N SER A 151 -15.41 -3.74 -15.13
CA SER A 151 -16.80 -4.08 -15.42
C SER A 151 -17.59 -4.27 -14.13
N LEU A 152 -17.95 -3.15 -13.50
CA LEU A 152 -19.16 -3.10 -12.67
C LEU A 152 -20.35 -3.13 -13.64
N ARG A 153 -20.92 -4.30 -13.86
CA ARG A 153 -22.34 -4.38 -14.22
C ARG A 153 -23.10 -4.64 -12.92
N VAL A 154 -23.85 -3.62 -12.51
CA VAL A 154 -25.00 -3.76 -11.61
C VAL A 154 -25.98 -4.75 -12.25
#